data_AF-A0A6N8G5F9-F1
#
_entry.id   AF-A0A6N8G5F9-F1
#
_cell.length_a   1.000
_cell.length_b   1.000
_cell.length_c   1.000
_cell.angle_alpha   90.00
_cell.angle_beta   90.00
_cell.angle_gamma   90.00
#
_symmetry.space_group_name_H-M   'P 1'
#
loop_
_entity.id
_entity.type
_entity.pdbx_description
1 polymer ?
#
loop_
_entity_poly.entity_id
_entity_poly.type
_entity_poly.pdbx_seq_one_letter_code
_entity_poly.pdbx_strand_id
1 'polypeptide(L)'
;HFTSVWGIFQGVQAESSARQALARLREPVERHIWAAPYGGIGIIGDGSTGIKSLLTKQHRLTRANIKLLQDSALDDIEINFQPESLRTWAKMAVRINLGMVQYRQSILDGLAAEGHQIIEMGTVVSNSVKEVIKETRDANHQAEAEAIAASPDLTSDEFKELQERTAKTQSQRYCERKYALKLRYGIPINAELVLKDDDGWHAQIRLHYHLTVGREFLKLRDSQRLQTQTEKGQGAIWQPDLNKGQTSATVAVMENLGVLGLLVEGEVRATDEVVQRIASITLANRRDIKAALNISINDKDTPMAIAQKLLGKLGIKLVCLRREGPRGNRQRVYKYAHPDDGRDEVFAAWLVRDKSVLAAAETAGVKTAPTGFTSDSLVSSPGNKKIPLGVDTDTVIVTQIVSNLENKKITTSPGNTYQEKAASGFFLNSSITSTNEEQQIWGVGLLMPGSIVECFGRAGLWAVRYCTGVIAKIGDRYGDEQIVSCKDLRLAI
;
A
#
# COMPACT_ATOMS: atom_id res chain seq x y z
N HIS A 1 -34.52 8.83 14.52
CA HIS A 1 -34.14 7.39 14.48
C HIS A 1 -33.65 7.05 13.09
N PHE A 2 -32.77 6.07 12.97
CA PHE A 2 -32.34 5.56 11.66
C PHE A 2 -33.32 4.48 11.19
N THR A 3 -33.44 4.28 9.88
CA THR A 3 -34.36 3.26 9.30
C THR A 3 -33.62 2.05 8.73
N SER A 4 -32.33 2.20 8.40
CA SER A 4 -31.44 1.15 7.91
C SER A 4 -29.97 1.52 8.17
N VAL A 5 -29.09 0.53 8.12
CA VAL A 5 -27.62 0.70 8.12
C VAL A 5 -27.08 0.22 6.77
N TRP A 6 -26.13 0.95 6.20
CA TRP A 6 -25.46 0.62 4.95
C TRP A 6 -23.96 0.45 5.18
N GLY A 7 -23.40 -0.71 4.83
CA GLY A 7 -22.00 -1.06 5.10
C GLY A 7 -21.24 -1.52 3.86
N ILE A 8 -20.13 -0.86 3.53
CA ILE A 8 -19.25 -1.23 2.40
C ILE A 8 -17.88 -1.62 2.95
N PHE A 9 -17.60 -2.92 3.00
CA PHE A 9 -16.41 -3.49 3.63
C PHE A 9 -15.41 -3.95 2.57
N GLN A 10 -14.47 -3.07 2.21
CA GLN A 10 -13.44 -3.32 1.19
C GLN A 10 -12.22 -4.11 1.71
N GLY A 11 -12.21 -4.55 2.97
CA GLY A 11 -11.05 -5.23 3.57
C GLY A 11 -9.98 -4.32 4.16
N VAL A 12 -10.26 -3.03 4.37
CA VAL A 12 -9.36 -2.08 5.03
C VAL A 12 -9.27 -2.37 6.55
N GLN A 13 -10.39 -2.77 7.16
CA GLN A 13 -10.50 -3.12 8.57
C GLN A 13 -10.79 -4.62 8.75
N ALA A 14 -10.40 -5.21 9.88
CA ALA A 14 -10.65 -6.62 10.19
C ALA A 14 -12.15 -6.97 10.19
N GLU A 15 -12.48 -8.24 9.97
CA GLU A 15 -13.87 -8.74 9.94
C GLU A 15 -14.65 -8.39 11.22
N SER A 16 -14.00 -8.50 12.38
CA SER A 16 -14.60 -8.16 13.68
C SER A 16 -14.90 -6.67 13.83
N SER A 17 -14.10 -5.81 13.20
CA SER A 17 -14.32 -4.36 13.20
C SER A 17 -15.45 -3.98 12.26
N ALA A 18 -15.60 -4.67 11.12
CA ALA A 18 -16.75 -4.52 10.23
C ALA A 18 -18.06 -4.90 10.94
N ARG A 19 -18.10 -6.04 11.63
CA ARG A 19 -19.27 -6.46 12.44
C ARG A 19 -19.54 -5.49 13.60
N GLN A 20 -18.50 -5.10 14.34
CA GLN A 20 -18.64 -4.09 15.41
C GLN A 20 -19.17 -2.75 14.89
N ALA A 21 -18.83 -2.33 13.67
CA ALA A 21 -19.38 -1.12 13.06
C ALA A 21 -20.89 -1.22 12.80
N LEU A 22 -21.39 -2.37 12.33
CA LEU A 22 -22.82 -2.65 12.12
C LEU A 22 -23.61 -2.71 13.44
N ALA A 23 -22.95 -3.13 14.52
CA ALA A 23 -23.50 -3.21 15.87
C ALA A 23 -23.47 -1.88 16.65
N ARG A 24 -22.86 -0.80 16.11
CA ARG A 24 -22.87 0.53 16.75
C ARG A 24 -24.28 1.09 16.88
N LEU A 25 -25.11 0.89 15.85
CA LEU A 25 -26.54 1.12 15.95
C LEU A 25 -27.18 -0.11 16.60
N ARG A 26 -27.79 0.08 17.77
CA ARG A 26 -28.45 -1.00 18.54
C ARG A 26 -29.90 -1.24 18.14
N GLU A 27 -30.48 -0.33 17.34
CA GLU A 27 -31.86 -0.42 16.86
C GLU A 27 -32.03 -1.65 15.92
N PRO A 28 -33.16 -2.38 15.97
CA PRO A 28 -33.39 -3.59 15.17
C PRO A 28 -33.82 -3.26 13.73
N VAL A 29 -33.02 -2.43 13.05
CA VAL A 29 -33.23 -2.00 11.66
C VAL A 29 -32.55 -2.93 10.64
N GLU A 30 -32.94 -2.82 9.37
CA GLU A 30 -32.28 -3.55 8.29
C GLU A 30 -30.81 -3.11 8.11
N ARG A 31 -29.93 -4.06 7.74
CA ARG A 31 -28.48 -3.84 7.62
C ARG A 31 -28.01 -4.32 6.24
N HIS A 32 -28.04 -3.45 5.25
CA HIS A 32 -27.62 -3.76 3.89
C HIS A 32 -26.10 -3.67 3.79
N ILE A 33 -25.45 -4.79 3.47
CA ILE A 33 -23.99 -4.86 3.44
C ILE A 33 -23.43 -5.39 2.12
N TRP A 34 -22.31 -4.82 1.70
CA TRP A 34 -21.43 -5.39 0.71
C TRP A 34 -20.06 -5.62 1.34
N ALA A 35 -19.50 -6.82 1.15
CA ALA A 35 -18.14 -7.14 1.57
C ALA A 35 -17.32 -7.69 0.39
N ALA A 36 -16.06 -7.27 0.30
CA ALA A 36 -15.10 -7.80 -0.65
C ALA A 36 -14.87 -9.31 -0.38
N PRO A 37 -14.72 -10.16 -1.41
CA PRO A 37 -14.42 -11.59 -1.19
C PRO A 37 -13.12 -11.82 -0.43
N TYR A 38 -12.13 -10.95 -0.66
CA TYR A 38 -10.77 -11.02 -0.13
C TYR A 38 -10.35 -9.65 0.42
N GLY A 39 -9.85 -9.63 1.65
CA GLY A 39 -9.51 -8.42 2.39
C GLY A 39 -8.07 -7.95 2.17
N GLY A 40 -7.65 -7.82 0.91
CA GLY A 40 -6.23 -7.64 0.55
C GLY A 40 -5.54 -6.39 1.09
N ILE A 41 -6.29 -5.37 1.53
CA ILE A 41 -5.75 -4.06 1.94
C ILE A 41 -5.24 -4.10 3.39
N GLY A 42 -6.07 -4.54 4.36
CA GLY A 42 -5.75 -4.57 5.78
C GLY A 42 -4.92 -5.77 6.23
N ILE A 43 -4.10 -6.33 5.34
CA ILE A 43 -3.21 -7.46 5.64
C ILE A 43 -1.99 -6.98 6.43
N ILE A 44 -1.64 -7.70 7.50
CA ILE A 44 -0.55 -7.34 8.41
C ILE A 44 0.70 -8.18 8.12
N GLY A 45 1.83 -7.50 7.95
CA GLY A 45 3.10 -8.13 7.59
C GLY A 45 3.08 -8.65 6.15
N ASP A 46 3.50 -9.90 5.93
CA ASP A 46 3.50 -10.54 4.61
C ASP A 46 2.21 -11.33 4.31
N GLY A 47 1.19 -11.21 5.16
CA GLY A 47 -0.02 -12.03 5.06
C GLY A 47 0.14 -13.49 5.47
N SER A 48 1.16 -13.83 6.27
CA SER A 48 1.26 -15.15 6.89
C SER A 48 0.08 -15.41 7.84
N THR A 49 -0.57 -16.56 7.69
CA THR A 49 -1.62 -17.11 8.56
C THR A 49 -1.08 -18.07 9.62
N GLY A 50 0.24 -18.05 9.88
CA GLY A 50 0.90 -18.87 10.90
C GLY A 50 1.91 -18.06 11.71
N ILE A 51 1.82 -18.15 13.05
CA ILE A 51 2.61 -17.33 13.98
C ILE A 51 4.11 -17.59 13.79
N LYS A 52 4.52 -18.87 13.74
CA LYS A 52 5.92 -19.26 13.52
C LYS A 52 6.47 -18.70 12.20
N SER A 53 5.73 -18.83 11.11
CA SER A 53 6.14 -18.33 9.79
C SER A 53 6.23 -16.81 9.71
N LEU A 54 5.31 -16.08 10.36
CA LEU A 54 5.35 -14.62 10.43
C LEU A 54 6.59 -14.14 11.20
N LEU A 55 6.79 -14.65 12.41
CA LEU A 55 7.94 -14.30 13.27
C LEU A 55 9.27 -14.64 12.60
N THR A 56 9.42 -15.86 12.05
CA THR A 56 10.65 -16.27 11.35
C THR A 56 11.00 -15.34 10.19
N LYS A 57 10.02 -14.84 9.42
CA LYS A 57 10.27 -13.89 8.34
C LYS A 57 10.69 -12.51 8.85
N GLN A 58 10.04 -12.01 9.92
CA GLN A 58 10.43 -10.73 10.53
C GLN A 58 11.87 -10.79 11.09
N HIS A 59 12.20 -11.85 11.84
CA HIS A 59 13.57 -12.06 12.35
C HIS A 59 14.62 -12.13 11.23
N ARG A 60 14.33 -12.84 10.12
CA ARG A 60 15.21 -12.90 8.94
C ARG A 60 15.42 -11.52 8.32
N LEU A 61 14.34 -10.78 8.07
CA LEU A 61 14.38 -9.47 7.42
C LEU A 61 15.08 -8.43 8.29
N THR A 62 14.87 -8.46 9.61
CA THR A 62 15.61 -7.64 10.58
C THR A 62 17.10 -7.94 10.55
N ARG A 63 17.48 -9.22 10.61
CA ARG A 63 18.89 -9.64 10.54
C ARG A 63 19.53 -9.28 9.20
N ALA A 64 18.77 -9.32 8.10
CA ALA A 64 19.24 -8.90 6.78
C ALA A 64 19.46 -7.39 6.70
N ASN A 65 18.52 -6.57 7.19
CA ASN A 65 18.66 -5.12 7.25
C ASN A 65 19.87 -4.71 8.09
N ILE A 66 20.03 -5.25 9.31
CA ILE A 66 21.17 -4.94 10.18
C ILE A 66 22.49 -5.43 9.54
N LYS A 67 22.53 -6.65 8.97
CA LYS A 67 23.72 -7.15 8.27
C LYS A 67 24.11 -6.29 7.06
N LEU A 68 23.16 -5.68 6.36
CA LEU A 68 23.47 -4.82 5.20
C LEU A 68 24.02 -3.44 5.60
N LEU A 69 23.73 -2.98 6.82
CA LEU A 69 24.23 -1.69 7.28
C LEU A 69 25.69 -1.74 7.73
N GLN A 70 26.22 -2.89 8.19
CA GLN A 70 27.65 -3.10 8.51
C GLN A 70 28.31 -1.87 9.15
N ASP A 71 27.84 -1.51 10.34
CA ASP A 71 28.34 -0.38 11.11
C ASP A 71 28.49 -0.85 12.55
N SER A 72 29.73 -0.82 13.04
CA SER A 72 30.10 -1.32 14.37
C SER A 72 29.53 -0.48 15.52
N ALA A 73 28.91 0.66 15.23
CA ALA A 73 28.10 1.41 16.20
C ALA A 73 26.71 0.78 16.45
N LEU A 74 26.36 -0.32 15.77
CA LEU A 74 25.03 -0.96 15.83
C LEU A 74 25.02 -2.35 16.49
N ASP A 75 26.18 -2.86 16.94
CA ASP A 75 26.28 -4.22 17.49
C ASP A 75 25.60 -4.38 18.87
N ASP A 76 25.40 -3.28 19.60
CA ASP A 76 24.75 -3.24 20.94
C ASP A 76 23.20 -3.18 20.89
N ILE A 77 22.56 -3.26 19.72
CA ILE A 77 21.11 -3.07 19.57
C ILE A 77 20.31 -4.25 20.18
N GLU A 78 19.33 -3.95 21.05
CA GLU A 78 18.43 -4.99 21.58
C GLU A 78 17.35 -5.36 20.54
N ILE A 79 17.69 -6.33 19.69
CA ILE A 79 16.78 -6.88 18.67
C ILE A 79 15.64 -7.70 19.30
N ASN A 80 15.87 -8.32 20.47
CA ASN A 80 14.92 -9.24 21.11
C ASN A 80 13.90 -8.55 22.05
N PHE A 81 13.75 -7.23 21.94
CA PHE A 81 12.86 -6.43 22.77
C PHE A 81 11.43 -6.96 22.83
N GLN A 82 10.94 -7.18 24.06
CA GLN A 82 9.58 -7.65 24.39
C GLN A 82 9.08 -8.82 23.53
N PRO A 83 9.64 -10.04 23.67
CA PRO A 83 9.23 -11.19 22.86
C PRO A 83 7.78 -11.61 23.10
N GLU A 84 7.21 -11.33 24.28
CA GLU A 84 5.78 -11.51 24.62
C GLU A 84 4.89 -10.57 23.80
N SER A 85 5.27 -9.30 23.70
CA SER A 85 4.60 -8.30 22.86
C SER A 85 4.69 -8.71 21.39
N LEU A 86 5.87 -9.11 20.91
CA LEU A 86 6.08 -9.54 19.52
C LEU A 86 5.27 -10.80 19.17
N ARG A 87 5.20 -11.76 20.09
CA ARG A 87 4.35 -12.97 19.98
C ARG A 87 2.86 -12.62 20.02
N THR A 88 2.46 -11.60 20.77
CA THR A 88 1.06 -11.14 20.87
C THR A 88 0.63 -10.38 19.62
N TRP A 89 1.47 -9.48 19.11
CA TRP A 89 1.33 -8.87 17.79
C TRP A 89 1.19 -9.93 16.70
N ALA A 90 2.04 -10.96 16.70
CA ALA A 90 1.97 -12.02 15.71
C ALA A 90 0.70 -12.89 15.81
N LYS A 91 0.16 -13.14 17.01
CA LYS A 91 -1.18 -13.77 17.18
C LYS A 91 -2.28 -12.93 16.52
N MET A 92 -2.30 -11.63 16.80
CA MET A 92 -3.33 -10.72 16.28
C MET A 92 -3.23 -10.54 14.77
N ALA A 93 -2.01 -10.33 14.25
CA ALA A 93 -1.73 -10.26 12.81
C ALA A 93 -2.19 -11.52 12.08
N VAL A 94 -1.88 -12.71 12.61
CA VAL A 94 -2.31 -14.00 12.03
C VAL A 94 -3.83 -14.16 12.04
N ARG A 95 -4.51 -13.79 13.13
CA ARG A 95 -5.99 -13.83 13.21
C ARG A 95 -6.62 -12.92 12.15
N ILE A 96 -6.12 -11.68 12.03
CA ILE A 96 -6.61 -10.72 11.02
C ILE A 96 -6.34 -11.26 9.62
N ASN A 97 -5.11 -11.69 9.33
CA ASN A 97 -4.73 -12.24 8.03
C ASN A 97 -5.60 -13.44 7.63
N LEU A 98 -5.94 -14.33 8.56
CA LEU A 98 -6.82 -15.48 8.30
C LEU A 98 -8.22 -15.03 7.87
N GLY A 99 -8.84 -14.10 8.61
CA GLY A 99 -10.11 -13.50 8.24
C GLY A 99 -10.05 -12.79 6.88
N MET A 100 -8.94 -12.11 6.55
CA MET A 100 -8.77 -11.46 5.26
C MET A 100 -8.75 -12.44 4.07
N VAL A 101 -8.39 -13.72 4.25
CA VAL A 101 -8.38 -14.70 3.13
C VAL A 101 -9.78 -14.95 2.57
N GLN A 102 -10.80 -15.00 3.43
CA GLN A 102 -12.21 -15.21 3.06
C GLN A 102 -13.08 -14.12 3.69
N TYR A 103 -12.70 -12.85 3.47
CA TYR A 103 -13.20 -11.70 4.21
C TYR A 103 -14.73 -11.57 4.25
N ARG A 104 -15.39 -11.75 3.10
CA ARG A 104 -16.86 -11.81 3.05
C ARG A 104 -17.41 -12.92 3.92
N GLN A 105 -16.89 -14.14 3.78
CA GLN A 105 -17.41 -15.30 4.50
C GLN A 105 -17.21 -15.13 6.01
N SER A 106 -16.04 -14.68 6.46
CA SER A 106 -15.78 -14.41 7.89
C SER A 106 -16.72 -13.35 8.48
N ILE A 107 -17.14 -12.35 7.70
CA ILE A 107 -18.16 -11.38 8.14
C ILE A 107 -19.55 -12.05 8.20
N LEU A 108 -19.95 -12.82 7.19
CA LEU A 108 -21.27 -13.47 7.15
C LEU A 108 -21.42 -14.55 8.24
N ASP A 109 -20.42 -15.42 8.41
CA ASP A 109 -20.37 -16.45 9.45
C ASP A 109 -20.40 -15.80 10.85
N GLY A 110 -19.66 -14.71 11.04
CA GLY A 110 -19.63 -13.96 12.29
C GLY A 110 -20.98 -13.31 12.61
N LEU A 111 -21.65 -12.70 11.63
CA LEU A 111 -22.99 -12.12 11.79
C LEU A 111 -24.05 -13.19 12.07
N ALA A 112 -23.97 -14.35 11.41
CA ALA A 112 -24.86 -15.48 11.67
C ALA A 112 -24.65 -16.04 13.09
N ALA A 113 -23.40 -16.13 13.56
CA ALA A 113 -23.07 -16.52 14.93
C ALA A 113 -23.49 -15.47 15.98
N GLU A 114 -23.60 -14.19 15.59
CA GLU A 114 -24.19 -13.11 16.39
C GLU A 114 -25.74 -13.11 16.37
N GLY A 115 -26.37 -14.05 15.64
CA GLY A 115 -27.81 -14.23 15.57
C GLY A 115 -28.52 -13.43 14.46
N HIS A 116 -27.77 -12.82 13.53
CA HIS A 116 -28.37 -12.11 12.39
C HIS A 116 -28.83 -13.09 11.30
N GLN A 117 -30.05 -12.90 10.79
CA GLN A 117 -30.52 -13.57 9.59
C GLN A 117 -29.81 -12.99 8.36
N ILE A 118 -29.06 -13.83 7.64
CA ILE A 118 -28.41 -13.44 6.38
C ILE A 118 -29.37 -13.69 5.22
N ILE A 119 -29.57 -12.67 4.38
CA ILE A 119 -30.38 -12.72 3.16
C ILE A 119 -29.48 -12.35 1.99
N GLU A 120 -29.24 -13.29 1.06
CA GLU A 120 -28.46 -13.00 -0.15
C GLU A 120 -29.33 -12.26 -1.17
N MET A 121 -28.92 -11.04 -1.54
CA MET A 121 -29.57 -10.26 -2.59
C MET A 121 -28.95 -10.55 -3.96
N GLY A 122 -29.78 -10.79 -4.96
CA GLY A 122 -29.34 -11.04 -6.34
C GLY A 122 -28.57 -9.85 -6.93
N THR A 123 -27.53 -10.15 -7.72
CA THR A 123 -26.61 -9.13 -8.28
C THR A 123 -27.22 -8.39 -9.49
N VAL A 124 -28.15 -7.47 -9.25
CA VAL A 124 -28.70 -6.58 -10.29
C VAL A 124 -27.79 -5.35 -10.44
N VAL A 125 -26.72 -5.47 -11.23
CA VAL A 125 -25.79 -4.35 -11.50
C VAL A 125 -25.68 -4.11 -13.01
N SER A 126 -26.48 -3.15 -13.50
CA SER A 126 -26.35 -2.60 -14.86
C SER A 126 -24.93 -2.07 -15.11
N ASN A 127 -24.43 -2.18 -16.34
CA ASN A 127 -23.15 -1.59 -16.71
C ASN A 127 -23.19 -0.05 -16.63
N SER A 128 -24.31 0.59 -17.00
CA SER A 128 -24.49 2.04 -16.89
C SER A 128 -24.31 2.57 -15.47
N VAL A 129 -24.71 1.80 -14.45
CA VAL A 129 -24.51 2.18 -13.04
C VAL A 129 -23.03 2.09 -12.65
N LYS A 130 -22.26 1.13 -13.21
CA LYS A 130 -20.81 1.04 -12.98
C LYS A 130 -20.07 2.21 -13.62
N GLU A 131 -20.49 2.61 -14.82
CA GLU A 131 -19.93 3.73 -15.58
C GLU A 131 -20.15 5.05 -14.82
N VAL A 132 -21.39 5.37 -14.44
CA VAL A 132 -21.71 6.59 -13.65
C VAL A 132 -20.99 6.62 -12.30
N ILE A 133 -20.87 5.49 -11.59
CA ILE A 133 -20.11 5.42 -10.33
C ILE A 133 -18.62 5.68 -10.56
N LYS A 134 -18.04 5.13 -11.63
CA LYS A 134 -16.63 5.36 -11.99
C LYS A 134 -16.39 6.83 -12.35
N GLU A 135 -17.22 7.41 -13.22
CA GLU A 135 -17.11 8.81 -13.64
C GLU A 135 -17.26 9.77 -12.45
N THR A 136 -18.22 9.52 -11.57
CA THR A 136 -18.42 10.31 -10.34
C THR A 136 -17.21 10.21 -9.41
N ARG A 137 -16.62 9.01 -9.24
CA ARG A 137 -15.39 8.81 -8.46
C ARG A 137 -14.21 9.56 -9.06
N ASP A 138 -13.98 9.39 -10.36
CA ASP A 138 -12.82 9.94 -11.07
C ASP A 138 -12.88 11.47 -11.09
N ALA A 139 -14.06 12.06 -11.30
CA ALA A 139 -14.29 13.51 -11.23
C ALA A 139 -14.11 14.07 -9.80
N ASN A 140 -14.57 13.36 -8.76
CA ASN A 140 -14.37 13.79 -7.38
C ASN A 140 -12.89 13.75 -6.96
N HIS A 141 -12.14 12.71 -7.37
CA HIS A 141 -10.72 12.57 -7.08
C HIS A 141 -9.89 13.65 -7.81
N GLN A 142 -10.21 13.91 -9.08
CA GLN A 142 -9.64 15.02 -9.85
C GLN A 142 -9.87 16.37 -9.15
N ALA A 143 -11.10 16.67 -8.73
CA ALA A 143 -11.44 17.94 -8.07
C ALA A 143 -10.74 18.10 -6.70
N GLU A 144 -10.56 17.01 -5.94
CA GLU A 144 -9.78 17.03 -4.70
C GLU A 144 -8.28 17.26 -4.97
N ALA A 145 -7.71 16.61 -5.99
CA ALA A 145 -6.32 16.82 -6.42
C ALA A 145 -6.05 18.26 -6.91
N GLU A 146 -6.99 18.85 -7.65
CA GLU A 146 -6.94 20.26 -8.07
C GLU A 146 -7.03 21.21 -6.87
N ALA A 147 -7.92 20.96 -5.91
CA ALA A 147 -8.05 21.78 -4.70
C ALA A 147 -6.81 21.68 -3.78
N ILE A 148 -6.13 20.53 -3.76
CA ILE A 148 -4.83 20.35 -3.07
C ILE A 148 -3.73 21.12 -3.80
N ALA A 149 -3.64 21.04 -5.14
CA ALA A 149 -2.63 21.77 -5.90
C ALA A 149 -2.80 23.30 -5.82
N ALA A 150 -4.06 23.77 -5.83
CA ALA A 150 -4.42 25.17 -5.74
C ALA A 150 -4.37 25.76 -4.31
N SER A 151 -4.16 24.93 -3.27
CA SER A 151 -4.11 25.45 -1.90
C SER A 151 -2.92 26.38 -1.67
N PRO A 152 -2.99 27.32 -0.71
CA PRO A 152 -1.83 28.06 -0.25
C PRO A 152 -0.66 27.14 0.14
N ASP A 153 0.56 27.62 -0.08
CA ASP A 153 1.78 27.02 0.45
C ASP A 153 1.95 27.42 1.93
N LEU A 154 2.25 26.46 2.80
CA LEU A 154 2.57 26.71 4.21
C LEU A 154 4.07 26.97 4.41
N THR A 155 4.41 27.67 5.48
CA THR A 155 5.74 27.64 6.10
C THR A 155 5.93 26.38 6.95
N SER A 156 7.18 26.15 7.39
CA SER A 156 7.53 24.99 8.24
C SER A 156 6.85 25.01 9.61
N ASP A 157 6.58 26.20 10.16
CA ASP A 157 6.02 26.35 11.50
C ASP A 157 4.48 26.33 11.49
N GLU A 158 3.84 26.97 10.51
CA GLU A 158 2.40 26.79 10.25
C GLU A 158 2.05 25.32 9.99
N PHE A 159 2.92 24.57 9.30
CA PHE A 159 2.72 23.14 9.11
C PHE A 159 2.75 22.35 10.43
N LYS A 160 3.66 22.67 11.36
CA LYS A 160 3.72 22.02 12.69
C LYS A 160 2.47 22.32 13.52
N GLU A 161 2.10 23.61 13.63
CA GLU A 161 0.84 24.01 14.29
C GLU A 161 -0.36 23.27 13.69
N LEU A 162 -0.39 23.13 12.36
CA LEU A 162 -1.48 22.46 11.67
C LEU A 162 -1.46 20.95 11.86
N GLN A 163 -0.30 20.32 12.06
CA GLN A 163 -0.20 18.91 12.45
C GLN A 163 -0.76 18.67 13.86
N GLU A 164 -0.50 19.56 14.81
CA GLU A 164 -0.91 19.46 16.21
C GLU A 164 -2.42 19.70 16.45
N ARG A 165 -3.10 20.43 15.55
CA ARG A 165 -4.54 20.72 15.67
C ARG A 165 -5.41 19.46 15.52
N THR A 166 -6.13 19.11 16.60
CA THR A 166 -7.06 17.96 16.66
C THR A 166 -8.21 18.05 15.67
N ALA A 167 -8.70 19.26 15.37
CA ALA A 167 -9.77 19.52 14.41
C ALA A 167 -9.24 20.38 13.26
N LYS A 168 -9.45 19.91 12.02
CA LYS A 168 -8.95 20.56 10.79
C LYS A 168 -10.06 20.67 9.75
N THR A 169 -10.24 21.87 9.18
CA THR A 169 -11.15 22.12 8.05
C THR A 169 -10.62 21.45 6.77
N GLN A 170 -11.47 21.30 5.75
CA GLN A 170 -11.03 20.66 4.49
C GLN A 170 -9.92 21.47 3.79
N SER A 171 -10.03 22.80 3.75
CA SER A 171 -8.97 23.67 3.23
C SER A 171 -7.65 23.53 3.99
N GLN A 172 -7.70 23.37 5.32
CA GLN A 172 -6.51 23.12 6.13
C GLN A 172 -5.84 21.79 5.77
N ARG A 173 -6.64 20.72 5.59
CA ARG A 173 -6.12 19.41 5.14
C ARG A 173 -5.47 19.48 3.76
N TYR A 174 -6.00 20.33 2.86
CA TYR A 174 -5.39 20.55 1.54
C TYR A 174 -4.03 21.23 1.65
N CYS A 175 -3.89 22.30 2.45
CA CYS A 175 -2.60 22.93 2.72
C CYS A 175 -1.59 21.96 3.37
N GLU A 176 -2.04 21.17 4.34
CA GLU A 176 -1.23 20.14 5.00
C GLU A 176 -0.76 19.06 3.99
N ARG A 177 -1.68 18.57 3.14
CA ARG A 177 -1.39 17.57 2.09
C ARG A 177 -0.41 18.11 1.05
N LYS A 178 -0.60 19.36 0.58
CA LYS A 178 0.29 20.03 -0.38
C LYS A 178 1.69 20.20 0.18
N TYR A 179 1.82 20.69 1.42
CA TYR A 179 3.13 20.86 2.05
C TYR A 179 3.83 19.50 2.32
N ALA A 180 3.09 18.48 2.77
CA ALA A 180 3.62 17.13 2.93
C ALA A 180 4.08 16.48 1.60
N LEU A 181 3.42 16.80 0.48
CA LEU A 181 3.86 16.43 -0.86
C LEU A 181 5.13 17.21 -1.28
N LYS A 182 5.17 18.53 -1.03
CA LYS A 182 6.32 19.40 -1.32
C LYS A 182 7.60 18.91 -0.62
N LEU A 183 7.51 18.53 0.66
CA LEU A 183 8.62 17.89 1.40
C LEU A 183 9.01 16.51 0.85
N ARG A 184 8.04 15.73 0.36
CA ARG A 184 8.26 14.36 -0.15
C ARG A 184 8.99 14.37 -1.48
N TYR A 185 8.56 15.20 -2.42
CA TYR A 185 9.04 15.18 -3.80
C TYR A 185 10.10 16.25 -4.11
N GLY A 186 10.13 17.38 -3.38
CA GLY A 186 11.11 18.46 -3.61
C GLY A 186 10.84 19.34 -4.83
N ILE A 187 9.72 19.12 -5.53
CA ILE A 187 9.28 19.86 -6.72
C ILE A 187 7.94 20.57 -6.47
N PRO A 188 7.51 21.52 -7.33
CA PRO A 188 6.18 22.13 -7.25
C PRO A 188 5.06 21.10 -7.35
N ILE A 189 3.96 21.30 -6.61
CA ILE A 189 2.85 20.34 -6.54
C ILE A 189 1.72 20.74 -7.50
N ASN A 190 1.46 19.88 -8.48
CA ASN A 190 0.31 19.96 -9.40
C ASN A 190 -0.68 18.81 -9.11
N ALA A 191 -1.87 18.86 -9.71
CA ALA A 191 -2.93 17.86 -9.47
C ALA A 191 -2.49 16.45 -9.90
N GLU A 192 -1.78 16.32 -11.02
CA GLU A 192 -1.27 15.04 -11.54
C GLU A 192 -0.34 14.33 -10.53
N LEU A 193 0.51 15.09 -9.84
CA LEU A 193 1.41 14.58 -8.79
C LEU A 193 0.64 14.13 -7.53
N VAL A 194 -0.48 14.77 -7.19
CA VAL A 194 -1.37 14.31 -6.10
C VAL A 194 -1.95 12.93 -6.46
N LEU A 195 -2.52 12.80 -7.66
CA LEU A 195 -3.11 11.55 -8.15
C LEU A 195 -2.05 10.41 -8.20
N LYS A 196 -0.85 10.70 -8.71
CA LYS A 196 0.29 9.76 -8.69
C LYS A 196 0.66 9.32 -7.27
N ASP A 197 0.71 10.24 -6.30
CA ASP A 197 1.04 9.89 -4.91
C ASP A 197 -0.03 8.99 -4.26
N ASP A 198 -1.30 9.24 -4.54
CA ASP A 198 -2.44 8.42 -4.07
C ASP A 198 -2.41 7.00 -4.67
N ASP A 199 -2.09 6.86 -5.96
CA ASP A 199 -1.83 5.58 -6.65
C ASP A 199 -0.52 4.89 -6.21
N GLY A 200 0.24 5.49 -5.28
CA GLY A 200 1.41 4.90 -4.64
C GLY A 200 2.73 5.08 -5.41
N TRP A 201 2.77 5.98 -6.41
CA TRP A 201 3.94 6.26 -7.26
C TRP A 201 5.21 6.56 -6.46
N HIS A 202 5.10 7.31 -5.35
CA HIS A 202 6.22 7.58 -4.44
C HIS A 202 7.01 6.34 -4.04
N ALA A 203 6.33 5.24 -3.67
CA ALA A 203 7.00 4.02 -3.24
C ALA A 203 7.75 3.33 -4.39
N GLN A 204 7.23 3.46 -5.61
CA GLN A 204 7.82 2.91 -6.82
C GLN A 204 9.08 3.65 -7.23
N ILE A 205 8.99 4.98 -7.39
CA ILE A 205 10.13 5.79 -7.83
C ILE A 205 11.21 5.88 -6.75
N ARG A 206 10.86 5.82 -5.45
CA ARG A 206 11.83 5.79 -4.35
C ARG A 206 12.65 4.49 -4.31
N LEU A 207 12.06 3.37 -4.71
CA LEU A 207 12.81 2.12 -4.89
C LEU A 207 13.70 2.20 -6.15
N HIS A 208 13.18 2.76 -7.24
CA HIS A 208 13.95 2.95 -8.49
C HIS A 208 15.16 3.89 -8.30
N TYR A 209 14.99 5.01 -7.59
CA TYR A 209 16.05 5.96 -7.23
C TYR A 209 17.17 5.26 -6.45
N HIS A 210 16.85 4.57 -5.35
CA HIS A 210 17.85 3.88 -4.54
C HIS A 210 18.46 2.62 -5.20
N LEU A 211 17.92 2.16 -6.34
CA LEU A 211 18.52 1.14 -7.20
C LEU A 211 19.41 1.75 -8.31
N THR A 212 19.39 3.06 -8.50
CA THR A 212 20.07 3.75 -9.60
C THR A 212 20.83 4.99 -9.08
N VAL A 213 20.38 6.20 -9.42
CA VAL A 213 21.07 7.48 -9.12
C VAL A 213 21.25 7.71 -7.62
N GLY A 214 20.30 7.27 -6.80
CA GLY A 214 20.28 7.45 -5.35
C GLY A 214 20.90 6.31 -4.54
N ARG A 215 21.72 5.45 -5.15
CA ARG A 215 22.27 4.23 -4.54
C ARG A 215 23.34 4.52 -3.48
N GLU A 216 24.16 5.55 -3.65
CA GLU A 216 25.22 5.92 -2.70
C GLU A 216 24.62 6.37 -1.34
N PHE A 217 23.57 7.19 -1.36
CA PHE A 217 22.92 7.73 -0.16
C PHE A 217 22.10 6.70 0.64
N LEU A 218 21.80 5.52 0.08
CA LEU A 218 20.94 4.51 0.70
C LEU A 218 21.44 4.06 2.08
N LYS A 219 22.75 3.78 2.21
CA LYS A 219 23.34 3.35 3.50
C LYS A 219 23.20 4.44 4.57
N LEU A 220 23.57 5.69 4.24
CA LEU A 220 23.43 6.82 5.16
C LEU A 220 21.97 6.99 5.63
N ARG A 221 21.02 6.95 4.69
CA ARG A 221 19.59 7.14 4.95
C ARG A 221 18.97 6.03 5.81
N ASP A 222 19.43 4.79 5.69
CA ASP A 222 18.96 3.66 6.50
C ASP A 222 19.67 3.57 7.86
N SER A 223 20.97 3.92 7.95
CA SER A 223 21.69 4.09 9.22
C SER A 223 21.09 5.22 10.07
N GLN A 224 20.81 6.39 9.49
CA GLN A 224 20.14 7.50 10.21
C GLN A 224 18.75 7.08 10.72
N ARG A 225 17.97 6.36 9.90
CA ARG A 225 16.66 5.81 10.32
C ARG A 225 16.79 4.80 11.45
N LEU A 226 17.83 3.97 11.40
CA LEU A 226 18.11 2.99 12.45
C LEU A 226 18.46 3.70 13.75
N GLN A 227 19.41 4.63 13.72
CA GLN A 227 19.81 5.43 14.88
C GLN A 227 18.61 6.14 15.53
N THR A 228 17.78 6.86 14.75
CA THR A 228 16.58 7.52 15.28
C THR A 228 15.53 6.55 15.84
N GLN A 229 15.50 5.28 15.39
CA GLN A 229 14.66 4.24 16.01
C GLN A 229 15.29 3.74 17.32
N THR A 230 16.60 3.47 17.35
CA THR A 230 17.35 3.06 18.55
C THR A 230 17.27 4.11 19.67
N GLU A 231 17.46 5.39 19.34
CA GLU A 231 17.38 6.51 20.30
C GLU A 231 15.99 6.61 20.94
N LYS A 232 14.93 6.56 20.11
CA LYS A 232 13.54 6.58 20.59
C LYS A 232 13.15 5.32 21.37
N GLY A 233 13.78 4.20 21.08
CA GLY A 233 13.63 2.93 21.79
C GLY A 233 14.61 2.73 22.95
N GLN A 234 15.42 3.73 23.31
CA GLN A 234 16.40 3.66 24.40
C GLN A 234 17.40 2.49 24.29
N GLY A 235 17.84 2.18 23.06
CA GLY A 235 18.71 1.04 22.73
C GLY A 235 17.97 -0.17 22.13
N ALA A 236 16.66 -0.25 22.32
CA ALA A 236 15.83 -1.38 21.88
C ALA A 236 15.05 -1.11 20.59
N ILE A 237 14.74 -2.15 19.81
CA ILE A 237 14.05 -2.00 18.52
C ILE A 237 12.87 -2.95 18.33
N TRP A 238 11.74 -2.37 17.93
CA TRP A 238 10.57 -3.10 17.47
C TRP A 238 10.71 -3.57 16.01
N GLN A 239 11.04 -4.85 15.84
CA GLN A 239 11.35 -5.48 14.55
C GLN A 239 10.34 -5.21 13.40
N PRO A 240 9.01 -5.23 13.61
CA PRO A 240 8.05 -4.95 12.54
C PRO A 240 8.14 -3.53 11.97
N ASP A 241 8.56 -2.53 12.75
CA ASP A 241 8.64 -1.14 12.31
C ASP A 241 10.04 -0.77 11.80
N LEU A 242 11.09 -1.45 12.26
CA LEU A 242 12.37 -1.49 11.57
C LEU A 242 12.20 -2.00 10.13
N ASN A 243 11.54 -3.15 9.96
CA ASN A 243 11.42 -3.81 8.66
C ASN A 243 10.52 -3.04 7.67
N LYS A 244 9.62 -2.16 8.15
CA LYS A 244 8.91 -1.17 7.31
C LYS A 244 9.73 0.09 7.03
N GLY A 245 10.59 0.47 7.97
CA GLY A 245 11.36 1.72 7.92
C GLY A 245 12.55 1.67 6.96
N GLN A 246 13.21 0.51 6.86
CA GLN A 246 14.39 0.30 6.02
C GLN A 246 14.07 0.00 4.56
N THR A 247 15.06 0.08 3.70
CA THR A 247 14.94 -0.14 2.24
C THR A 247 16.10 -0.95 1.67
N SER A 248 17.23 -1.03 2.39
CA SER A 248 18.44 -1.76 2.02
C SER A 248 18.20 -3.22 1.64
N ALA A 249 17.41 -3.99 2.41
CA ALA A 249 17.10 -5.38 2.06
C ALA A 249 16.24 -5.50 0.78
N THR A 250 15.32 -4.56 0.54
CA THR A 250 14.48 -4.52 -0.67
C THR A 250 15.31 -4.19 -1.91
N VAL A 251 16.24 -3.24 -1.81
CA VAL A 251 17.21 -2.90 -2.87
C VAL A 251 18.13 -4.08 -3.13
N ALA A 252 18.79 -4.62 -2.11
CA ALA A 252 19.72 -5.74 -2.26
C ALA A 252 19.05 -6.99 -2.89
N VAL A 253 17.77 -7.27 -2.61
CA VAL A 253 17.05 -8.36 -3.29
C VAL A 253 16.83 -8.06 -4.78
N MET A 254 16.47 -6.83 -5.14
CA MET A 254 16.30 -6.42 -6.55
C MET A 254 17.62 -6.40 -7.34
N GLU A 255 18.73 -6.04 -6.67
CA GLU A 255 20.09 -6.08 -7.22
C GLU A 255 20.57 -7.51 -7.47
N ASN A 256 20.48 -8.39 -6.47
CA ASN A 256 20.91 -9.79 -6.59
C ASN A 256 20.05 -10.60 -7.57
N LEU A 257 18.79 -10.21 -7.78
CA LEU A 257 17.97 -10.74 -8.89
C LEU A 257 18.45 -10.25 -10.26
N GLY A 258 19.18 -9.14 -10.34
CA GLY A 258 19.65 -8.55 -11.60
C GLY A 258 18.56 -7.81 -12.37
N VAL A 259 17.54 -7.26 -11.71
CA VAL A 259 16.37 -6.61 -12.35
C VAL A 259 16.77 -5.43 -13.25
N LEU A 260 17.86 -4.72 -12.90
CA LEU A 260 18.42 -3.63 -13.72
C LEU A 260 18.87 -4.10 -15.11
N GLY A 261 19.23 -5.38 -15.27
CA GLY A 261 19.54 -5.97 -16.58
C GLY A 261 18.36 -6.05 -17.55
N LEU A 262 17.13 -5.76 -17.08
CA LEU A 262 15.93 -5.61 -17.90
C LEU A 262 15.68 -4.15 -18.34
N LEU A 263 16.47 -3.19 -17.84
CA LEU A 263 16.35 -1.75 -18.14
C LEU A 263 17.34 -1.29 -19.23
N VAL A 264 17.97 -2.23 -19.94
CA VAL A 264 18.91 -1.97 -21.02
C VAL A 264 18.15 -1.72 -22.33
N GLU A 265 18.70 -0.86 -23.19
CA GLU A 265 18.23 -0.70 -24.57
C GLU A 265 18.34 -2.02 -25.35
N GLY A 266 17.20 -2.65 -25.64
CA GLY A 266 17.18 -3.89 -26.41
C GLY A 266 15.79 -4.52 -26.53
N GLU A 267 15.75 -5.66 -27.20
CA GLU A 267 14.58 -6.53 -27.24
C GLU A 267 14.70 -7.64 -26.20
N VAL A 268 13.69 -7.76 -25.35
CA VAL A 268 13.62 -8.78 -24.28
C VAL A 268 12.55 -9.81 -24.63
N ARG A 269 12.92 -11.08 -24.70
CA ARG A 269 12.05 -12.24 -24.93
C ARG A 269 11.94 -13.07 -23.65
N ALA A 270 10.90 -13.88 -23.57
CA ALA A 270 10.68 -14.75 -22.40
C ALA A 270 11.72 -15.90 -22.27
N THR A 271 12.52 -16.15 -23.31
CA THR A 271 13.58 -17.18 -23.35
C THR A 271 14.96 -16.68 -22.91
N ASP A 272 15.15 -15.37 -22.81
CA ASP A 272 16.49 -14.80 -22.62
C ASP A 272 17.05 -15.19 -21.24
N GLU A 273 18.35 -15.48 -21.19
CA GLU A 273 19.03 -15.98 -19.98
C GLU A 273 18.82 -15.08 -18.76
N VAL A 274 18.76 -13.76 -18.96
CA VAL A 274 18.46 -12.77 -17.91
C VAL A 274 17.06 -13.00 -17.33
N VAL A 275 16.05 -13.19 -18.17
CA VAL A 275 14.65 -13.41 -17.76
C VAL A 275 14.47 -14.79 -17.12
N GLN A 276 15.14 -15.81 -17.66
CA GLN A 276 15.12 -17.17 -17.12
C GLN A 276 15.81 -17.26 -15.74
N ARG A 277 16.97 -16.61 -15.58
CA ARG A 277 17.69 -16.51 -14.29
C ARG A 277 16.89 -15.75 -13.24
N ILE A 278 16.29 -14.62 -13.61
CA ILE A 278 15.37 -13.88 -12.73
C ILE A 278 14.22 -14.79 -12.27
N ALA A 279 13.61 -15.54 -13.20
CA ALA A 279 12.48 -16.42 -12.90
C ALA A 279 12.85 -17.60 -12.00
N SER A 280 13.96 -18.30 -12.27
CA SER A 280 14.38 -19.48 -11.49
C SER A 280 14.75 -19.11 -10.05
N ILE A 281 15.58 -18.07 -9.86
CA ILE A 281 15.94 -17.55 -8.53
C ILE A 281 14.68 -17.07 -7.80
N THR A 282 13.75 -16.40 -8.51
CA THR A 282 12.53 -15.87 -7.89
C THR A 282 11.55 -16.97 -7.46
N LEU A 283 11.39 -18.04 -8.25
CA LEU A 283 10.52 -19.18 -7.91
C LEU A 283 11.10 -19.99 -6.73
N ALA A 284 12.41 -20.21 -6.70
CA ALA A 284 13.08 -20.87 -5.59
C ALA A 284 12.91 -20.08 -4.28
N ASN A 285 13.13 -18.76 -4.31
CA ASN A 285 13.16 -17.91 -3.12
C ASN A 285 11.82 -17.19 -2.83
N ARG A 286 10.72 -17.60 -3.46
CA ARG A 286 9.43 -16.89 -3.46
C ARG A 286 8.85 -16.54 -2.08
N ARG A 287 9.18 -17.29 -1.03
CA ARG A 287 8.72 -17.02 0.35
C ARG A 287 9.42 -15.82 0.99
N ASP A 288 10.72 -15.68 0.75
CA ASP A 288 11.55 -14.61 1.30
C ASP A 288 11.48 -13.35 0.42
N ILE A 289 11.31 -13.52 -0.90
CA ILE A 289 10.94 -12.43 -1.82
C ILE A 289 9.56 -11.84 -1.46
N LYS A 290 8.58 -12.65 -1.05
CA LYS A 290 7.33 -12.11 -0.50
C LYS A 290 7.56 -11.28 0.77
N ALA A 291 8.45 -11.71 1.66
CA ALA A 291 8.78 -10.95 2.87
C ALA A 291 9.51 -9.62 2.57
N ALA A 292 10.46 -9.61 1.63
CA ALA A 292 11.30 -8.44 1.34
C ALA A 292 10.71 -7.42 0.35
N LEU A 293 9.89 -7.87 -0.62
CA LEU A 293 9.31 -7.01 -1.67
C LEU A 293 7.78 -6.86 -1.57
N ASN A 294 7.10 -7.70 -0.78
CA ASN A 294 5.65 -7.88 -0.79
C ASN A 294 5.10 -8.11 -2.22
N ILE A 295 5.62 -9.16 -2.88
CA ILE A 295 5.12 -9.69 -4.16
C ILE A 295 4.69 -11.15 -3.95
N SER A 296 3.52 -11.54 -4.47
CA SER A 296 3.13 -12.95 -4.55
C SER A 296 3.48 -13.55 -5.90
N ILE A 297 4.40 -14.52 -5.88
CA ILE A 297 4.83 -15.32 -7.04
C ILE A 297 4.21 -16.71 -6.94
N ASN A 298 3.61 -17.17 -8.03
CA ASN A 298 2.93 -18.44 -8.16
C ASN A 298 3.74 -19.37 -9.08
N ASP A 299 3.64 -20.68 -8.86
CA ASP A 299 4.30 -21.70 -9.67
C ASP A 299 3.74 -21.83 -11.11
N LYS A 300 2.73 -20.99 -11.45
CA LYS A 300 2.14 -20.83 -12.79
C LYS A 300 2.51 -19.49 -13.47
N ASP A 301 3.25 -18.61 -12.80
CA ASP A 301 3.71 -17.36 -13.42
C ASP A 301 4.79 -17.66 -14.46
N THR A 302 4.64 -17.16 -15.68
CA THR A 302 5.69 -17.31 -16.71
C THR A 302 6.91 -16.44 -16.36
N PRO A 303 8.13 -16.75 -16.86
CA PRO A 303 9.33 -15.96 -16.59
C PRO A 303 9.16 -14.45 -16.88
N MET A 304 8.49 -14.11 -17.98
CA MET A 304 8.15 -12.73 -18.32
C MET A 304 7.08 -12.12 -17.39
N ALA A 305 6.14 -12.90 -16.86
CA ALA A 305 5.18 -12.40 -15.86
C ALA A 305 5.87 -12.12 -14.52
N ILE A 306 6.87 -12.91 -14.12
CA ILE A 306 7.71 -12.67 -12.94
C ILE A 306 8.53 -11.39 -13.12
N ALA A 307 9.20 -11.23 -14.27
CA ALA A 307 9.94 -10.01 -14.61
C ALA A 307 9.04 -8.75 -14.54
N GLN A 308 7.84 -8.80 -15.13
CA GLN A 308 6.88 -7.68 -15.09
C GLN A 308 6.34 -7.40 -13.68
N LYS A 309 6.18 -8.41 -12.81
CA LYS A 309 5.83 -8.22 -11.39
C LYS A 309 6.93 -7.51 -10.59
N LEU A 310 8.19 -7.81 -10.88
CA LEU A 310 9.35 -7.15 -10.26
C LEU A 310 9.48 -5.70 -10.73
N LEU A 311 9.43 -5.47 -12.05
CA LEU A 311 9.48 -4.12 -12.63
C LEU A 311 8.29 -3.24 -12.20
N GLY A 312 7.12 -3.84 -11.95
CA GLY A 312 5.96 -3.13 -11.38
C GLY A 312 6.22 -2.51 -10.00
N LYS A 313 7.20 -2.99 -9.22
CA LYS A 313 7.63 -2.33 -7.97
C LYS A 313 8.49 -1.09 -8.19
N LEU A 314 8.96 -0.86 -9.41
CA LEU A 314 9.70 0.34 -9.84
C LEU A 314 8.82 1.31 -10.64
N GLY A 315 7.53 0.99 -10.83
CA GLY A 315 6.67 1.73 -11.75
C GLY A 315 7.14 1.59 -13.20
N ILE A 316 7.73 0.45 -13.56
CA ILE A 316 8.27 0.16 -14.89
C ILE A 316 7.54 -1.04 -15.48
N LYS A 317 7.38 -1.05 -16.80
CA LYS A 317 6.72 -2.12 -17.55
C LYS A 317 7.40 -2.28 -18.90
N LEU A 318 7.78 -3.51 -19.27
CA LEU A 318 8.30 -3.75 -20.62
C LEU A 318 7.13 -3.71 -21.61
N VAL A 319 7.26 -2.93 -22.67
CA VAL A 319 6.24 -2.75 -23.71
C VAL A 319 6.32 -3.91 -24.69
N CYS A 320 5.20 -4.57 -24.96
CA CYS A 320 5.11 -5.69 -25.91
C CYS A 320 5.09 -5.14 -27.35
N LEU A 321 6.21 -5.21 -28.06
CA LEU A 321 6.35 -4.66 -29.42
C LEU A 321 5.59 -5.51 -30.45
N ARG A 322 5.81 -6.83 -30.46
CA ARG A 322 5.26 -7.74 -31.48
C ARG A 322 5.14 -9.18 -30.99
N ARG A 323 4.57 -10.03 -31.85
CA ARG A 323 4.55 -11.48 -31.68
C ARG A 323 5.26 -12.15 -32.86
N GLU A 324 6.34 -12.87 -32.59
CA GLU A 324 7.14 -13.59 -33.57
C GLU A 324 6.79 -15.08 -33.58
N GLY A 325 7.13 -15.78 -34.66
CA GLY A 325 6.97 -17.24 -34.76
C GLY A 325 5.66 -17.73 -35.40
N PRO A 326 5.59 -19.03 -35.73
CA PRO A 326 4.50 -19.63 -36.49
C PRO A 326 3.18 -19.68 -35.71
N ARG A 327 2.06 -19.87 -36.43
CA ARG A 327 0.71 -19.96 -35.84
C ARG A 327 0.61 -21.19 -34.93
N GLY A 328 0.66 -20.95 -33.62
CA GLY A 328 0.66 -21.98 -32.57
C GLY A 328 1.80 -21.79 -31.57
N ASN A 329 2.99 -21.41 -32.05
CA ASN A 329 4.17 -21.16 -31.22
C ASN A 329 4.64 -19.70 -31.37
N ARG A 330 3.79 -18.77 -30.92
CA ARG A 330 4.04 -17.31 -31.04
C ARG A 330 4.67 -16.73 -29.77
N GLN A 331 5.96 -16.40 -29.85
CA GLN A 331 6.67 -15.70 -28.77
C GLN A 331 6.31 -14.21 -28.78
N ARG A 332 6.26 -13.58 -27.58
CA ARG A 332 6.11 -12.13 -27.45
C ARG A 332 7.49 -11.49 -27.29
N VAL A 333 7.75 -10.43 -28.06
CA VAL A 333 8.95 -9.60 -27.94
C VAL A 333 8.57 -8.33 -27.20
N TYR A 334 9.37 -7.96 -26.21
CA TYR A 334 9.22 -6.75 -25.42
C TYR A 334 10.42 -5.81 -25.62
N LYS A 335 10.27 -4.53 -25.27
CA LYS A 335 11.38 -3.58 -25.09
C LYS A 335 11.17 -2.78 -23.80
N TYR A 336 12.25 -2.40 -23.14
CA TYR A 336 12.21 -1.38 -22.10
C TYR A 336 11.97 0.00 -22.73
N ALA A 337 10.98 0.72 -22.20
CA ALA A 337 10.77 2.13 -22.48
C ALA A 337 10.93 2.88 -21.15
N HIS A 338 11.72 3.95 -21.14
CA HIS A 338 11.81 4.82 -19.97
C HIS A 338 10.42 5.42 -19.69
N PRO A 339 9.91 5.40 -18.43
CA PRO A 339 8.65 6.04 -18.12
C PRO A 339 8.78 7.56 -18.24
N ASP A 340 7.95 8.15 -19.09
CA ASP A 340 7.73 9.59 -19.16
C ASP A 340 6.62 9.95 -18.16
N ASP A 341 7.00 10.07 -16.89
CA ASP A 341 6.07 10.34 -15.78
C ASP A 341 6.56 11.41 -14.78
N GLY A 342 7.64 12.12 -15.12
CA GLY A 342 8.24 13.16 -14.26
C GLY A 342 9.17 12.64 -13.16
N ARG A 343 9.47 11.33 -13.10
CA ARG A 343 10.38 10.76 -12.07
C ARG A 343 11.78 11.38 -12.08
N ASP A 344 12.27 11.82 -13.24
CA ASP A 344 13.64 12.32 -13.37
C ASP A 344 13.82 13.72 -12.74
N GLU A 345 12.77 14.55 -12.75
CA GLU A 345 12.74 15.82 -12.00
C GLU A 345 12.80 15.58 -10.50
N VAL A 346 12.03 14.59 -10.01
CA VAL A 346 12.07 14.15 -8.61
C VAL A 346 13.43 13.57 -8.25
N PHE A 347 14.07 12.82 -9.15
CA PHE A 347 15.41 12.26 -8.93
C PHE A 347 16.47 13.35 -8.87
N ALA A 348 16.39 14.39 -9.70
CA ALA A 348 17.26 15.55 -9.62
C ALA A 348 17.08 16.31 -8.29
N ALA A 349 15.84 16.55 -7.86
CA ALA A 349 15.53 17.21 -6.58
C ALA A 349 16.02 16.39 -5.38
N TRP A 350 15.81 15.07 -5.39
CA TRP A 350 16.32 14.16 -4.36
C TRP A 350 17.84 14.06 -4.35
N LEU A 351 18.51 14.06 -5.51
CA LEU A 351 19.96 14.01 -5.61
C LEU A 351 20.62 15.27 -5.01
N VAL A 352 20.05 16.46 -5.25
CA VAL A 352 20.52 17.71 -4.62
C VAL A 352 20.31 17.66 -3.10
N ARG A 353 19.13 17.23 -2.63
CA ARG A 353 18.84 17.05 -1.20
C ARG A 353 19.85 16.09 -0.55
N ASP A 354 20.02 14.89 -1.09
CA ASP A 354 20.79 13.84 -0.45
C ASP A 354 22.29 14.14 -0.46
N LYS A 355 22.81 14.82 -1.49
CA LYS A 355 24.16 15.40 -1.49
C LYS A 355 24.37 16.45 -0.41
N SER A 356 23.38 17.32 -0.17
CA SER A 356 23.47 18.31 0.93
C SER A 356 23.45 17.65 2.31
N VAL A 357 22.71 16.55 2.49
CA VAL A 357 22.68 15.77 3.74
C VAL A 357 24.00 15.02 3.96
N LEU A 358 24.61 14.46 2.91
CA LEU A 358 25.92 13.82 2.99
C LEU A 358 27.01 14.82 3.42
N ALA A 359 27.13 15.95 2.72
CA ALA A 359 28.12 16.99 3.05
C ALA A 359 27.94 17.55 4.47
N ALA A 360 26.70 17.67 4.95
CA ALA A 360 26.40 18.06 6.33
C ALA A 360 26.85 17.00 7.36
N ALA A 361 26.66 15.72 7.07
CA ALA A 361 27.11 14.62 7.93
C ALA A 361 28.64 14.50 8.00
N GLU A 362 29.33 14.68 6.88
CA GLU A 362 30.79 14.74 6.79
C GLU A 362 31.34 15.93 7.60
N THR A 363 30.74 17.11 7.45
CA THR A 363 31.09 18.33 8.21
C THR A 363 30.87 18.16 9.71
N ALA A 364 29.85 17.39 10.12
CA ALA A 364 29.57 17.04 11.51
C ALA A 364 30.51 15.96 12.10
N GLY A 365 31.50 15.47 11.33
CA GLY A 365 32.47 14.46 11.79
C GLY A 365 31.92 13.04 11.88
N VAL A 366 30.77 12.76 11.28
CA VAL A 366 30.19 11.40 11.25
C VAL A 366 31.00 10.54 10.29
N LYS A 367 31.68 9.52 10.82
CA LYS A 367 32.56 8.63 10.04
C LYS A 367 31.78 7.69 9.11
N THR A 368 31.41 8.16 7.92
CA THR A 368 30.95 7.29 6.83
C THR A 368 32.12 6.51 6.24
N ALA A 369 32.10 5.18 6.33
CA ALA A 369 33.08 4.33 5.65
C ALA A 369 32.93 4.44 4.11
N PRO A 370 34.02 4.58 3.34
CA PRO A 370 33.94 4.86 1.90
C PRO A 370 33.41 3.66 1.12
N THR A 371 32.33 3.86 0.36
CA THR A 371 31.85 2.88 -0.64
C THR A 371 32.67 3.02 -1.93
N GLY A 372 33.69 2.17 -2.07
CA GLY A 372 34.56 2.16 -3.24
C GLY A 372 33.88 1.67 -4.52
N PHE A 373 33.22 2.58 -5.25
CA PHE A 373 32.80 2.38 -6.63
C PHE A 373 32.81 3.75 -7.35
N THR A 374 33.93 4.09 -7.99
CA THR A 374 34.09 5.35 -8.74
C THR A 374 33.34 5.30 -10.08
N SER A 375 32.42 6.25 -10.27
CA SER A 375 31.60 6.36 -11.48
C SER A 375 32.32 7.14 -12.59
N ASP A 376 33.29 6.53 -13.27
CA ASP A 376 34.06 7.19 -14.32
C ASP A 376 34.36 6.27 -15.53
N SER A 377 33.36 6.11 -16.43
CA SER A 377 33.53 5.81 -17.88
C SER A 377 32.22 5.42 -18.58
N LEU A 378 31.43 6.42 -19.03
CA LEU A 378 30.31 6.20 -19.98
C LEU A 378 30.26 7.25 -21.11
N VAL A 379 31.41 7.54 -21.74
CA VAL A 379 31.47 8.29 -23.00
C VAL A 379 32.50 7.67 -23.96
N SER A 380 32.04 6.85 -24.92
CA SER A 380 32.54 6.75 -26.31
C SER A 380 32.07 5.45 -27.00
N SER A 381 32.05 5.48 -28.33
CA SER A 381 31.76 4.34 -29.22
C SER A 381 32.72 4.39 -30.42
N PRO A 382 32.84 3.33 -31.25
CA PRO A 382 32.81 1.91 -30.92
C PRO A 382 34.09 1.19 -31.43
N GLY A 383 34.80 0.43 -30.58
CA GLY A 383 36.05 -0.24 -30.93
C GLY A 383 35.94 -1.76 -31.05
N ASN A 384 36.08 -2.30 -32.28
CA ASN A 384 35.93 -3.73 -32.56
C ASN A 384 37.06 -4.60 -31.95
N LYS A 385 36.78 -5.33 -30.85
CA LYS A 385 37.56 -6.48 -30.39
C LYS A 385 36.63 -7.60 -29.92
N LYS A 386 36.97 -8.85 -30.29
CA LYS A 386 36.19 -10.05 -29.95
C LYS A 386 36.31 -10.39 -28.46
N ILE A 387 35.19 -10.68 -27.81
CA ILE A 387 35.15 -11.36 -26.51
C ILE A 387 35.06 -12.87 -26.78
N PRO A 388 35.94 -13.72 -26.24
CA PRO A 388 35.83 -15.17 -26.37
C PRO A 388 34.77 -15.72 -25.40
N LEU A 389 33.97 -16.70 -25.85
CA LEU A 389 33.23 -17.56 -24.94
C LEU A 389 34.20 -18.55 -24.27
N GLY A 390 34.11 -18.66 -22.95
CA GLY A 390 34.83 -19.63 -22.12
C GLY A 390 33.96 -19.96 -20.91
N VAL A 391 33.88 -21.25 -20.56
CA VAL A 391 32.85 -21.81 -19.66
C VAL A 391 33.42 -22.11 -18.26
N ASP A 392 32.52 -22.31 -17.29
CA ASP A 392 32.66 -22.81 -15.92
C ASP A 392 32.92 -21.81 -14.77
N THR A 393 31.83 -21.34 -14.15
CA THR A 393 31.48 -21.74 -12.76
C THR A 393 30.09 -21.20 -12.34
N ASP A 394 29.08 -22.08 -12.33
CA ASP A 394 27.76 -21.78 -11.76
C ASP A 394 27.75 -21.74 -10.21
N THR A 395 26.71 -21.14 -9.63
CA THR A 395 26.28 -21.29 -8.22
C THR A 395 26.97 -20.45 -7.13
N VAL A 396 26.95 -19.11 -7.26
CA VAL A 396 27.07 -18.18 -6.11
C VAL A 396 25.99 -17.07 -6.23
N ILE A 397 25.79 -16.27 -5.17
CA ILE A 397 24.88 -15.10 -5.09
C ILE A 397 23.39 -15.45 -4.86
N VAL A 398 23.16 -16.38 -3.92
CA VAL A 398 21.99 -16.34 -3.00
C VAL A 398 22.44 -16.60 -1.55
N THR A 399 23.46 -17.45 -1.37
CA THR A 399 23.85 -18.10 -0.11
C THR A 399 24.23 -17.18 1.06
N GLN A 400 24.60 -15.92 0.82
CA GLN A 400 25.14 -15.03 1.86
C GLN A 400 24.11 -14.15 2.58
N ILE A 401 22.83 -14.15 2.15
CA ILE A 401 21.71 -13.54 2.89
C ILE A 401 20.63 -14.62 3.17
N VAL A 402 20.80 -15.55 4.12
CA VAL A 402 21.85 -15.68 5.14
C VAL A 402 22.08 -17.18 5.44
N SER A 403 23.30 -17.69 5.25
CA SER A 403 23.67 -19.09 5.54
C SER A 403 23.55 -19.50 7.03
N ASN A 404 23.53 -18.54 7.95
CA ASN A 404 23.41 -18.78 9.40
C ASN A 404 21.96 -19.06 9.88
N LEU A 405 21.27 -20.00 9.22
CA LEU A 405 20.13 -20.74 9.77
C LEU A 405 20.52 -22.14 10.28
N GLU A 406 21.73 -22.61 9.97
CA GLU A 406 22.22 -23.96 10.26
C GLU A 406 23.15 -23.99 11.47
N ASN A 407 22.58 -24.02 12.69
CA ASN A 407 23.32 -24.51 13.85
C ASN A 407 22.37 -25.15 14.88
N LYS A 408 21.84 -26.32 14.50
CA LYS A 408 20.88 -27.09 15.30
C LYS A 408 21.60 -28.13 16.15
N LYS A 409 22.20 -27.72 17.27
CA LYS A 409 22.51 -28.68 18.36
C LYS A 409 21.24 -29.03 19.13
N ILE A 410 21.14 -30.29 19.53
CA ILE A 410 19.92 -30.92 20.07
C ILE A 410 20.05 -31.05 21.58
N THR A 411 19.01 -30.63 22.31
CA THR A 411 18.58 -31.27 23.56
C THR A 411 17.05 -31.23 23.65
N THR A 412 16.46 -32.37 23.98
CA THR A 412 15.06 -32.52 24.43
C THR A 412 14.97 -32.17 25.92
N SER A 413 13.83 -31.77 26.50
CA SER A 413 12.64 -32.61 26.76
C SER A 413 11.41 -31.78 27.24
N PRO A 414 10.22 -32.38 27.42
CA PRO A 414 8.95 -31.65 27.53
C PRO A 414 8.43 -31.42 28.98
N GLY A 415 7.39 -30.57 29.13
CA GLY A 415 6.64 -30.43 30.38
C GLY A 415 5.34 -29.60 30.32
N ASN A 416 4.23 -30.29 30.57
CA ASN A 416 2.95 -29.86 31.18
C ASN A 416 2.01 -28.78 30.58
N THR A 417 0.74 -29.18 30.49
CA THR A 417 -0.50 -28.39 30.47
C THR A 417 -0.89 -27.88 31.87
N TYR A 418 -1.77 -26.87 31.98
CA TYR A 418 -3.15 -27.06 32.49
C TYR A 418 -4.01 -25.76 32.52
N GLN A 419 -5.27 -25.93 32.09
CA GLN A 419 -6.56 -25.27 32.43
C GLN A 419 -6.75 -23.77 32.74
N GLU A 420 -8.02 -23.38 32.57
CA GLU A 420 -8.63 -22.07 32.74
C GLU A 420 -8.95 -21.73 34.21
N LYS A 421 -9.26 -20.45 34.46
CA LYS A 421 -10.40 -20.08 35.32
C LYS A 421 -10.94 -18.71 34.93
N ALA A 422 -12.27 -18.58 34.93
CA ALA A 422 -12.98 -17.33 34.69
C ALA A 422 -13.39 -16.67 36.03
N ALA A 423 -13.52 -15.34 36.01
CA ALA A 423 -14.20 -14.57 37.06
C ALA A 423 -14.87 -13.32 36.43
N SER A 424 -16.06 -12.98 36.91
CA SER A 424 -16.93 -11.91 36.40
C SER A 424 -16.97 -10.70 37.35
N GLY A 425 -17.23 -9.49 36.87
CA GLY A 425 -17.48 -8.36 37.78
C GLY A 425 -17.85 -6.99 37.18
N PHE A 426 -19.15 -6.70 37.17
CA PHE A 426 -19.79 -5.38 37.37
C PHE A 426 -19.71 -4.24 36.33
N PHE A 427 -20.72 -3.36 36.46
CA PHE A 427 -21.07 -2.20 35.64
C PHE A 427 -20.74 -0.88 36.37
N LEU A 428 -20.72 0.25 35.64
CA LEU A 428 -21.68 1.35 35.89
C LEU A 428 -21.75 2.35 34.72
N ASN A 429 -22.84 3.12 34.66
CA ASN A 429 -23.15 4.12 33.64
C ASN A 429 -22.79 5.55 34.08
N SER A 430 -22.61 6.44 33.10
CA SER A 430 -23.14 7.81 33.18
C SER A 430 -23.45 8.35 31.77
N SER A 431 -24.26 9.40 31.67
CA SER A 431 -24.80 9.98 30.43
C SER A 431 -25.10 11.47 30.63
N ILE A 432 -25.29 12.24 29.54
CA ILE A 432 -25.81 13.64 29.38
C ILE A 432 -25.11 14.22 28.11
N THR A 433 -25.73 14.59 26.97
CA THR A 433 -26.79 15.60 26.61
C THR A 433 -26.30 17.06 26.80
N SER A 434 -26.55 18.07 25.96
CA SER A 434 -27.41 18.29 24.76
C SER A 434 -26.89 19.54 23.95
N THR A 435 -26.84 19.55 22.61
CA THR A 435 -27.74 20.21 21.60
C THR A 435 -27.43 21.68 21.16
N ASN A 436 -27.97 22.04 19.99
CA ASN A 436 -28.04 23.36 19.29
C ASN A 436 -26.76 23.80 18.53
N GLU A 437 -26.73 24.21 17.24
CA GLU A 437 -27.61 25.03 16.35
C GLU A 437 -27.39 26.54 16.45
N GLU A 438 -27.39 27.35 15.37
CA GLU A 438 -27.45 27.10 13.90
C GLU A 438 -26.04 27.32 13.22
N GLN A 439 -25.74 27.72 11.96
CA GLN A 439 -26.39 28.02 10.64
C GLN A 439 -25.54 27.36 9.53
N GLN A 440 -26.02 26.88 8.37
CA GLN A 440 -27.00 27.30 7.34
C GLN A 440 -26.37 28.00 6.10
N ILE A 441 -25.80 27.19 5.20
CA ILE A 441 -25.52 27.53 3.79
C ILE A 441 -26.33 26.55 2.93
N TRP A 442 -27.03 27.05 1.91
CA TRP A 442 -28.02 26.28 1.16
C TRP A 442 -27.38 25.42 0.05
N GLY A 443 -27.14 24.15 0.34
CA GLY A 443 -26.60 23.20 -0.65
C GLY A 443 -26.99 21.73 -0.38
N VAL A 444 -27.59 21.08 -1.39
CA VAL A 444 -27.83 19.62 -1.56
C VAL A 444 -28.73 18.93 -0.51
N GLY A 445 -28.78 19.37 0.75
CA GLY A 445 -29.41 18.66 1.88
C GLY A 445 -30.94 18.67 1.97
N LEU A 446 -31.68 18.91 0.87
CA LEU A 446 -33.14 19.18 0.90
C LEU A 446 -34.00 18.19 0.09
N LEU A 447 -33.40 17.16 -0.51
CA LEU A 447 -34.12 16.09 -1.22
C LEU A 447 -34.37 14.88 -0.29
N MET A 448 -35.54 14.85 0.34
CA MET A 448 -35.97 13.78 1.25
C MET A 448 -36.90 12.78 0.55
N PRO A 449 -37.01 11.52 1.03
CA PRO A 449 -38.11 10.65 0.64
C PRO A 449 -39.47 11.33 0.90
N GLY A 450 -40.30 11.42 -0.12
CA GLY A 450 -41.56 12.18 -0.12
C GLY A 450 -41.49 13.57 -0.77
N SER A 451 -40.30 14.13 -1.03
CA SER A 451 -40.14 15.39 -1.77
C SER A 451 -40.68 15.26 -3.20
N ILE A 452 -41.46 16.25 -3.64
CA ILE A 452 -41.89 16.39 -5.04
C ILE A 452 -40.81 17.16 -5.81
N VAL A 453 -40.42 16.65 -6.98
CA VAL A 453 -39.33 17.18 -7.79
C VAL A 453 -39.67 17.24 -9.28
N GLU A 454 -39.10 18.24 -9.94
CA GLU A 454 -38.91 18.29 -11.39
C GLU A 454 -37.55 17.64 -11.72
N CYS A 455 -37.48 16.93 -12.85
CA CYS A 455 -36.24 16.31 -13.34
C CYS A 455 -35.83 16.95 -14.66
N PHE A 456 -34.61 17.48 -14.74
CA PHE A 456 -34.11 18.16 -15.94
C PHE A 456 -34.14 17.22 -17.16
N GLY A 457 -34.68 17.71 -18.27
CA GLY A 457 -34.87 16.94 -19.50
C GLY A 457 -36.12 16.04 -19.53
N ARG A 458 -37.00 16.08 -18.51
CA ARG A 458 -38.23 15.27 -18.45
C ARG A 458 -39.43 16.10 -18.01
N ALA A 459 -40.58 15.87 -18.63
CA ALA A 459 -41.84 16.48 -18.22
C ALA A 459 -42.48 15.74 -17.03
N GLY A 460 -43.25 16.46 -16.22
CA GLY A 460 -44.02 15.92 -15.10
C GLY A 460 -43.36 16.08 -13.72
N LEU A 461 -44.19 15.96 -12.69
CA LEU A 461 -43.79 15.97 -11.27
C LEU A 461 -43.55 14.54 -10.79
N TRP A 462 -42.43 14.33 -10.10
CA TRP A 462 -42.00 13.03 -9.60
C TRP A 462 -41.85 13.06 -8.08
N ALA A 463 -42.15 11.96 -7.39
CA ALA A 463 -41.93 11.82 -5.95
C ALA A 463 -40.61 11.09 -5.69
N VAL A 464 -39.74 11.67 -4.86
CA VAL A 464 -38.52 11.00 -4.37
C VAL A 464 -38.92 9.82 -3.49
N ARG A 465 -38.62 8.59 -3.93
CA ARG A 465 -38.83 7.36 -3.16
C ARG A 465 -37.66 7.08 -2.22
N TYR A 466 -36.44 7.40 -2.66
CA TYR A 466 -35.20 7.22 -1.91
C TYR A 466 -34.14 8.21 -2.41
N CYS A 467 -33.24 8.68 -1.55
CA CYS A 467 -32.19 9.64 -1.87
C CYS A 467 -30.92 9.36 -1.05
N THR A 468 -29.75 9.45 -1.68
CA THR A 468 -28.43 9.34 -1.02
C THR A 468 -27.70 10.68 -0.89
N GLY A 469 -28.33 11.78 -1.30
CA GLY A 469 -27.68 13.08 -1.54
C GLY A 469 -26.89 13.15 -2.85
N VAL A 470 -26.61 12.02 -3.51
CA VAL A 470 -25.89 11.95 -4.79
C VAL A 470 -26.78 11.39 -5.91
N ILE A 471 -27.55 10.34 -5.62
CA ILE A 471 -28.55 9.76 -6.52
C ILE A 471 -29.89 9.62 -5.80
N ALA A 472 -30.98 9.73 -6.55
CA ALA A 472 -32.33 9.55 -6.06
C ALA A 472 -33.08 8.55 -6.93
N LYS A 473 -33.86 7.67 -6.29
CA LYS A 473 -34.92 6.92 -6.95
C LYS A 473 -36.17 7.78 -6.91
N ILE A 474 -36.66 8.18 -8.07
CA ILE A 474 -37.90 8.94 -8.24
C ILE A 474 -38.98 8.02 -8.82
N GLY A 475 -40.25 8.29 -8.51
CA GLY A 475 -41.38 7.60 -9.12
C GLY A 475 -42.55 8.54 -9.34
N ASP A 476 -43.26 8.37 -10.44
CA ASP A 476 -44.40 9.22 -10.78
C ASP A 476 -45.72 8.74 -10.12
N ARG A 477 -46.85 9.27 -10.61
CA ARG A 477 -48.21 8.91 -10.15
C ARG A 477 -48.83 7.73 -10.89
N TYR A 478 -48.22 7.25 -11.97
CA TYR A 478 -48.71 6.14 -12.79
C TYR A 478 -48.01 4.82 -12.47
N GLY A 479 -46.84 4.87 -11.82
CA GLY A 479 -46.08 3.72 -11.34
C GLY A 479 -44.67 3.61 -11.93
N ASP A 480 -44.27 4.52 -12.82
CA ASP A 480 -42.94 4.51 -13.43
C ASP A 480 -41.88 4.98 -12.42
N GLU A 481 -40.94 4.10 -12.09
CA GLU A 481 -39.82 4.37 -11.18
C GLU A 481 -38.48 4.41 -11.91
N GLN A 482 -37.68 5.46 -11.69
CA GLN A 482 -36.35 5.61 -12.31
C GLN A 482 -35.31 6.12 -11.30
N ILE A 483 -34.03 5.92 -11.60
CA ILE A 483 -32.90 6.40 -10.78
C ILE A 483 -32.17 7.50 -11.54
N VAL A 484 -31.96 8.64 -10.90
CA VAL A 484 -31.35 9.86 -11.48
C VAL A 484 -30.33 10.47 -10.52
N SER A 485 -29.47 11.37 -11.03
CA SER A 485 -28.58 12.19 -10.19
C SER A 485 -29.38 13.20 -9.38
N CYS A 486 -29.01 13.42 -8.12
CA CYS A 486 -29.59 14.51 -7.31
C CYS A 486 -29.24 15.91 -7.85
N LYS A 487 -28.25 16.02 -8.74
CA LYS A 487 -27.92 17.29 -9.44
C LYS A 487 -28.92 17.62 -10.55
N ASP A 488 -29.63 16.61 -11.08
CA ASP A 488 -30.60 16.75 -12.17
C ASP A 488 -32.03 16.95 -11.64
N LEU A 489 -32.17 17.11 -10.32
CA LEU A 489 -33.45 17.27 -9.63
C LEU A 489 -33.57 18.66 -9.00
N ARG A 490 -34.75 19.25 -9.16
CA ARG A 490 -35.15 20.49 -8.51
C ARG A 490 -36.40 20.22 -7.67
N LEU A 491 -36.48 20.74 -6.44
CA LEU A 491 -37.74 20.74 -5.70
C LEU A 491 -38.81 21.52 -6.49
N ALA A 492 -39.97 20.90 -6.69
CA ALA A 492 -41.15 21.62 -7.12
C ALA A 492 -41.65 22.49 -5.96
N ILE A 493 -42.03 23.74 -6.26
CA ILE A 493 -42.56 24.72 -5.31
C ILE A 493 -44.07 24.84 -5.52
#